data_AF-A0A6A6N2T3-F1
#
_entry.id   AF-A0A6A6N2T3-F1
#
_cell.length_a   1.000
_cell.length_b   1.000
_cell.length_c   1.000
_cell.angle_alpha   90.00
_cell.angle_beta   90.00
_cell.angle_gamma   90.00
#
_symmetry.space_group_name_H-M   'P 1'
#
loop_
_entity.id
_entity.type
_entity.pdbx_description
1 polymer ?
#
loop_
_entity_poly.entity_id
_entity_poly.type
_entity_poly.pdbx_seq_one_letter_code
_entity_poly.pdbx_strand_id
1 'polypeptide(L)'
;MIPFSNHNQSSRHRQFRPPPQLNHNHPRQPRPQPRLFFVKLLSNHHRSGDRTLSVDSIVSECNPKPCKVQIRTSGTVAASLFFEHQADALDAVVSLWERRLAGDHLFTPVVGFNVDDDFNERLRSLFQLHVEKLLQGQSVGKLESKVNDLLVEIDKFACFFRKARDLRAFCEADGKKKRLVEEKDLILNRIEEFKCAVKCVMDHLEGKEVEDLAVLGFKIGKGFNWHKIHSLLLRESKRLEDGLPIYGYRREILQQIHLQQVMVLIGETGSGKSTQLVQFLADSGVASSGSILCTQPRKIAAISLEKRVGEESIGCYEDNSIVCYPTYSSAQCFNSKVIYMTDHCLLQHLMKDRTLSGVSCIIIDEAHERSLNTDLLLALIKELLIERGDLRLIIMSATVDASKLSEYFFGCRTFYVLGRSFPIQIKYVPGDSGGSSGPLPSAIAPYVSDVVKMAMEIHQVEKEGAILAFLTSQLEVEWACEKFQSPSAIALALHGKLSHEEQCRVFQNYPGKRKVIFATNLAETSLTIPGSGMWLILEWLRKASLNLHLV
;
A
#
# COMPACT_ATOMS: atom_id res chain seq x y z
N MET A 1 121.42 16.49 19.35
CA MET A 1 122.26 15.28 19.46
C MET A 1 121.70 14.23 18.52
N ILE A 2 122.51 13.96 17.49
CA ILE A 2 122.58 12.90 16.46
C ILE A 2 122.40 11.48 17.05
N PRO A 3 122.06 10.39 16.30
CA PRO A 3 121.27 10.24 15.05
C PRO A 3 120.64 8.81 14.90
N PHE A 4 120.53 8.34 13.65
CA PHE A 4 120.24 7.01 13.10
C PHE A 4 118.77 6.71 12.80
N SER A 5 118.35 6.09 11.69
CA SER A 5 118.87 5.83 10.33
C SER A 5 117.92 4.80 9.71
N ASN A 6 117.61 4.97 8.43
CA ASN A 6 117.37 3.92 7.43
C ASN A 6 116.06 3.08 7.39
N HIS A 7 115.43 3.28 6.22
CA HIS A 7 115.02 2.26 5.24
C HIS A 7 113.61 1.63 5.28
N ASN A 8 112.88 1.95 4.20
CA ASN A 8 112.19 1.03 3.28
C ASN A 8 111.15 0.05 3.87
N GLN A 9 109.86 0.29 3.62
CA GLN A 9 109.08 -0.37 2.55
C GLN A 9 107.58 -0.11 2.69
N SER A 10 106.92 -0.21 1.54
CA SER A 10 105.49 -0.01 1.26
C SER A 10 104.51 -0.63 2.26
N SER A 11 103.53 0.16 2.70
CA SER A 11 102.26 -0.37 3.20
C SER A 11 101.09 0.52 2.78
N ARG A 12 100.21 -0.08 1.96
CA ARG A 12 98.94 0.48 1.46
C ARG A 12 98.05 0.92 2.63
N HIS A 13 97.79 2.22 2.77
CA HIS A 13 96.61 2.68 3.52
C HIS A 13 95.37 2.57 2.63
N ARG A 14 94.66 1.43 2.75
CA ARG A 14 93.26 1.33 2.32
C ARG A 14 92.43 2.21 3.25
N GLN A 15 91.75 3.18 2.65
CA GLN A 15 90.73 4.01 3.27
C GLN A 15 89.67 3.13 3.96
N PHE A 16 89.31 3.50 5.18
CA PHE A 16 88.19 2.95 5.93
C PHE A 16 86.91 2.98 5.08
N ARG A 17 86.36 1.80 4.75
CA ARG A 17 84.95 1.65 4.33
C ARG A 17 84.13 1.20 5.55
N PRO A 18 83.02 1.87 5.87
CA PRO A 18 82.08 1.39 6.88
C PRO A 18 81.37 0.10 6.41
N PRO A 19 80.80 -0.70 7.34
CA PRO A 19 80.21 -2.01 7.04
C PRO A 19 78.98 -1.89 6.12
N PRO A 20 78.63 -2.96 5.38
CA PRO A 20 77.48 -2.93 4.48
C PRO A 20 76.20 -2.75 5.29
N GLN A 21 75.49 -1.65 5.02
CA GLN A 21 74.13 -1.48 5.52
C GLN A 21 73.27 -2.60 4.94
N LEU A 22 72.67 -3.37 5.85
CA LEU A 22 71.59 -4.29 5.57
C LEU A 22 70.55 -3.57 4.71
N ASN A 23 70.26 -4.12 3.53
CA ASN A 23 69.15 -3.71 2.70
C ASN A 23 67.87 -3.80 3.54
N HIS A 24 67.43 -2.65 4.07
CA HIS A 24 66.07 -2.52 4.55
C HIS A 24 65.16 -2.76 3.34
N ASN A 25 64.45 -3.89 3.38
CA ASN A 25 63.25 -4.11 2.60
C ASN A 25 62.36 -2.89 2.76
N HIS A 26 62.37 -2.00 1.78
CA HIS A 26 61.27 -1.07 1.60
C HIS A 26 59.99 -1.92 1.50
N PRO A 27 58.98 -1.72 2.35
CA PRO A 27 57.69 -2.31 2.08
C PRO A 27 57.28 -1.79 0.70
N ARG A 28 57.09 -2.72 -0.26
CA ARG A 28 56.52 -2.39 -1.57
C ARG A 28 55.31 -1.51 -1.31
N GLN A 29 55.36 -0.26 -1.77
CA GLN A 29 54.17 0.58 -1.81
C GLN A 29 53.05 -0.26 -2.45
N PRO A 30 51.85 -0.32 -1.85
CA PRO A 30 50.76 -1.02 -2.49
C PRO A 30 50.59 -0.39 -3.88
N ARG A 31 50.69 -1.21 -4.92
CA ARG A 31 50.38 -0.78 -6.29
C ARG A 31 49.05 -0.01 -6.23
N PRO A 32 48.92 1.16 -6.89
CA PRO A 32 47.65 1.87 -6.91
C PRO A 32 46.62 0.89 -7.45
N GLN A 33 45.66 0.48 -6.60
CA GLN A 33 44.55 -0.33 -7.06
C GLN A 33 43.83 0.50 -8.15
N PRO A 34 43.49 -0.10 -9.31
CA PRO A 34 42.71 0.61 -10.30
C PRO A 34 41.45 1.16 -9.63
N ARG A 35 41.14 2.45 -9.86
CA ARG A 35 39.90 3.06 -9.38
C ARG A 35 38.74 2.38 -10.11
N LEU A 36 38.21 1.32 -9.53
CA LEU A 36 37.05 0.62 -10.05
C LEU A 36 35.80 1.47 -9.84
N PHE A 37 35.01 1.61 -10.89
CA PHE A 37 33.67 2.18 -10.81
C PHE A 37 32.73 1.11 -10.28
N PHE A 38 31.82 1.47 -9.38
CA PHE A 38 30.90 0.50 -8.80
C PHE A 38 29.44 0.92 -8.89
N VAL A 39 28.60 -0.08 -9.11
CA VAL A 39 27.14 0.01 -9.16
C VAL A 39 26.58 -0.85 -8.03
N LYS A 40 25.73 -0.27 -7.19
CA LYS A 40 25.03 -0.97 -6.12
C LYS A 40 23.64 -1.38 -6.59
N LEU A 41 23.29 -2.63 -6.35
CA LEU A 41 21.93 -3.13 -6.47
C LEU A 41 21.27 -3.05 -5.10
N LEU A 42 20.32 -2.13 -4.93
CA LEU A 42 19.56 -1.99 -3.70
C LEU A 42 18.35 -2.92 -3.72
N SER A 43 18.10 -3.58 -2.59
CA SER A 43 16.91 -4.40 -2.34
C SER A 43 15.93 -3.61 -1.46
N ASN A 44 14.68 -3.55 -1.90
CA ASN A 44 13.59 -3.03 -1.09
C ASN A 44 13.14 -4.15 -0.14
N HIS A 45 13.89 -4.37 0.94
CA HIS A 45 13.60 -5.40 1.95
C HIS A 45 12.33 -5.08 2.74
N HIS A 46 11.16 -5.39 2.17
CA HIS A 46 9.91 -5.57 2.93
C HIS A 46 9.03 -6.73 2.45
N ARG A 47 9.37 -7.40 1.33
CA ARG A 47 8.69 -8.64 0.94
C ARG A 47 9.35 -9.86 1.57
N SER A 48 8.92 -10.21 2.78
CA SER A 48 9.08 -11.57 3.28
C SER A 48 8.17 -12.50 2.47
N GLY A 49 8.69 -13.12 1.41
CA GLY A 49 8.05 -14.31 0.84
C GLY A 49 8.00 -14.44 -0.67
N ASP A 50 8.46 -13.45 -1.45
CA ASP A 50 8.38 -13.55 -2.91
C ASP A 50 9.71 -14.04 -3.50
N ARG A 51 9.67 -15.22 -4.13
CA ARG A 51 10.76 -15.81 -4.91
C ARG A 51 10.99 -14.97 -6.16
N THR A 52 11.65 -13.83 -6.02
CA THR A 52 12.19 -13.08 -7.17
C THR A 52 13.64 -13.52 -7.40
N LEU A 53 14.02 -13.61 -8.67
CA LEU A 53 15.30 -14.14 -9.18
C LEU A 53 16.49 -13.91 -8.25
N SER A 54 17.32 -14.94 -8.06
CA SER A 54 18.55 -14.78 -7.28
C SER A 54 19.39 -13.67 -7.89
N VAL A 55 20.06 -12.91 -7.02
CA VAL A 55 21.00 -11.86 -7.42
C VAL A 55 21.99 -12.38 -8.47
N ASP A 56 22.34 -13.67 -8.40
CA ASP A 56 23.20 -14.36 -9.36
C ASP A 56 22.65 -14.35 -10.80
N SER A 57 21.33 -14.54 -11.01
CA SER A 57 20.73 -14.53 -12.36
C SER A 57 20.89 -13.15 -13.01
N ILE A 58 20.61 -12.10 -12.24
CA ILE A 58 20.68 -10.70 -12.71
C ILE A 58 22.12 -10.33 -13.02
N VAL A 59 23.06 -10.75 -12.17
CA VAL A 59 24.50 -10.55 -12.39
C VAL A 59 24.97 -11.27 -13.67
N SER A 60 24.50 -12.50 -13.89
CA SER A 60 24.95 -13.32 -15.03
C SER A 60 24.50 -12.77 -16.38
N GLU A 61 23.35 -12.09 -16.38
CA GLU A 61 22.71 -11.49 -17.55
C GLU A 61 22.95 -9.98 -17.63
N CYS A 62 23.78 -9.42 -16.76
CA CYS A 62 24.17 -8.00 -16.79
C CYS A 62 25.07 -7.74 -18.00
N ASN A 63 24.78 -6.67 -18.73
CA ASN A 63 25.53 -6.25 -19.91
C ASN A 63 25.84 -4.74 -19.81
N PRO A 64 27.13 -4.32 -19.79
CA PRO A 64 28.37 -5.12 -19.84
C PRO A 64 28.60 -5.99 -18.59
N LYS A 65 29.44 -7.03 -18.71
CA LYS A 65 29.74 -7.93 -17.58
C LYS A 65 30.66 -7.25 -16.56
N PRO A 66 30.35 -7.35 -15.25
CA PRO A 66 31.20 -6.79 -14.21
C PRO A 66 32.50 -7.58 -14.06
N CYS A 67 33.61 -6.86 -13.84
CA CYS A 67 34.94 -7.45 -13.60
C CYS A 67 35.02 -8.11 -12.22
N LYS A 68 34.25 -7.60 -11.25
CA LYS A 68 34.13 -8.16 -9.90
C LYS A 68 32.72 -7.94 -9.37
N VAL A 69 32.23 -8.89 -8.57
CA VAL A 69 30.91 -8.85 -7.95
C VAL A 69 31.05 -9.17 -6.47
N GLN A 70 30.34 -8.43 -5.63
CA GLN A 70 30.20 -8.72 -4.20
C GLN A 70 28.73 -8.82 -3.87
N ILE A 71 28.27 -10.03 -3.53
CA ILE A 71 26.90 -10.29 -3.11
C ILE A 71 26.85 -10.24 -1.59
N ARG A 72 25.81 -9.60 -1.05
CA ARG A 72 25.54 -9.55 0.38
C ARG A 72 24.22 -10.24 0.67
N THR A 73 24.22 -11.08 1.70
CA THR A 73 23.03 -11.83 2.14
C THR A 73 22.15 -11.03 3.11
N SER A 74 22.65 -9.92 3.64
CA SER A 74 21.94 -9.07 4.60
C SER A 74 22.21 -7.59 4.39
N GLY A 75 21.16 -6.77 4.50
CA GLY A 75 21.22 -5.31 4.39
C GLY A 75 20.56 -4.76 3.12
N THR A 76 20.46 -3.44 2.99
CA THR A 76 19.79 -2.77 1.86
C THR A 76 20.51 -2.94 0.52
N VAL A 77 21.81 -3.23 0.54
CA VAL A 77 22.62 -3.48 -0.66
C VAL A 77 22.69 -4.98 -0.89
N ALA A 78 22.03 -5.47 -1.94
CA ALA A 78 22.04 -6.88 -2.32
C ALA A 78 23.32 -7.28 -3.05
N ALA A 79 23.82 -6.42 -3.94
CA ALA A 79 25.09 -6.63 -4.63
C ALA A 79 25.82 -5.33 -4.95
N SER A 80 27.14 -5.44 -5.12
CA SER A 80 28.01 -4.40 -5.67
C SER A 80 28.75 -4.96 -6.88
N LEU A 81 28.52 -4.35 -8.04
CA LEU A 81 29.12 -4.68 -9.33
C LEU A 81 30.26 -3.70 -9.58
N PHE A 82 31.41 -4.20 -10.01
CA PHE A 82 32.61 -3.37 -10.24
C PHE A 82 33.05 -3.46 -11.71
N PHE A 83 33.42 -2.31 -12.27
CA PHE A 83 33.80 -2.12 -13.66
C PHE A 83 35.12 -1.36 -13.75
N GLU A 84 35.90 -1.64 -14.80
CA GLU A 84 37.18 -0.97 -15.07
C GLU A 84 36.98 0.43 -15.67
N HIS A 85 35.94 0.61 -16.51
CA HIS A 85 35.62 1.87 -17.14
C HIS A 85 34.28 2.44 -16.65
N GLN A 86 34.20 3.77 -16.60
CA GLN A 86 32.98 4.47 -16.21
C GLN A 86 31.84 4.23 -17.21
N ALA A 87 32.14 4.21 -18.51
CA ALA A 87 31.16 3.96 -19.57
C ALA A 87 30.46 2.60 -19.38
N ASP A 88 31.23 1.54 -19.11
CA ASP A 88 30.68 0.20 -18.87
C ASP A 88 29.75 0.15 -17.66
N ALA A 89 30.13 0.85 -16.58
CA ALA A 89 29.29 0.94 -15.38
C ALA A 89 27.96 1.68 -15.67
N LEU A 90 27.99 2.73 -16.49
CA LEU A 90 26.80 3.47 -16.89
C LEU A 90 25.91 2.65 -17.82
N ASP A 91 26.48 1.96 -18.80
CA ASP A 91 25.74 1.06 -19.70
C ASP A 91 25.07 -0.09 -18.94
N ALA A 92 25.77 -0.67 -17.95
CA ALA A 92 25.20 -1.68 -17.08
C ALA A 92 24.00 -1.14 -16.30
N VAL A 93 24.05 0.10 -15.80
CA VAL A 93 22.92 0.73 -15.08
C VAL A 93 21.73 0.95 -15.99
N VAL A 94 21.94 1.42 -17.22
CA VAL A 94 20.87 1.58 -18.22
C VAL A 94 20.22 0.23 -18.52
N SER A 95 21.03 -0.82 -18.77
CA SER A 95 20.52 -2.18 -19.00
C SER A 95 19.72 -2.73 -17.81
N LEU A 96 20.22 -2.53 -16.58
CA LEU A 96 19.50 -2.94 -15.37
C LEU A 96 18.20 -2.17 -15.18
N TRP A 97 18.15 -0.89 -15.54
CA TRP A 97 16.91 -0.11 -15.53
C TRP A 97 15.92 -0.59 -16.59
N GLU A 98 16.38 -0.87 -17.81
CA GLU A 98 15.54 -1.39 -18.89
C GLU A 98 14.83 -2.68 -18.46
N ARG A 99 15.59 -3.61 -17.86
CA ARG A 99 15.08 -4.87 -17.35
C ARG A 99 14.16 -4.72 -16.16
N ARG A 100 14.48 -3.82 -15.23
CA ARG A 100 13.59 -3.48 -14.11
C ARG A 100 12.24 -2.96 -14.63
N LEU A 101 12.25 -2.06 -15.61
CA LEU A 101 11.05 -1.49 -16.22
C LEU A 101 10.25 -2.52 -17.03
N ALA A 102 10.92 -3.55 -17.57
CA ALA A 102 10.26 -4.70 -18.18
C ALA A 102 9.62 -5.65 -17.14
N GLY A 103 9.93 -5.48 -15.85
CA GLY A 103 9.43 -6.32 -14.76
C GLY A 103 10.30 -7.53 -14.42
N ASP A 104 11.51 -7.64 -15.00
CA ASP A 104 12.40 -8.78 -14.80
C ASP A 104 12.90 -8.89 -13.35
N HIS A 105 13.08 -7.75 -12.66
CA HIS A 105 13.59 -7.74 -11.29
C HIS A 105 13.17 -6.52 -10.47
N LEU A 106 13.37 -6.60 -9.15
CA LEU A 106 13.01 -5.54 -8.20
C LEU A 106 14.20 -4.84 -7.54
N PHE A 107 15.43 -5.04 -8.03
CA PHE A 107 16.61 -4.32 -7.55
C PHE A 107 16.79 -2.94 -8.20
N THR A 108 17.12 -1.94 -7.40
CA THR A 108 17.33 -0.56 -7.87
C THR A 108 18.84 -0.33 -8.10
N PRO A 109 19.29 -0.12 -9.35
CA PRO A 109 20.70 0.15 -9.61
C PRO A 109 21.05 1.61 -9.27
N VAL A 110 22.10 1.80 -8.48
CA VAL A 110 22.59 3.11 -8.03
C VAL A 110 24.10 3.19 -8.25
N VAL A 111 24.55 4.27 -8.89
CA VAL A 111 25.96 4.55 -9.11
C VAL A 111 26.62 5.16 -7.86
N GLY A 112 27.86 4.77 -7.60
CA GLY A 112 28.66 5.29 -6.49
C GLY A 112 29.53 6.51 -6.80
N PHE A 113 29.32 7.15 -7.95
CA PHE A 113 30.18 8.19 -8.51
C PHE A 113 29.33 9.27 -9.20
N ASN A 114 29.92 10.44 -9.47
CA ASN A 114 29.24 11.53 -10.17
C ASN A 114 28.93 11.14 -11.61
N VAL A 115 27.74 11.52 -12.05
CA VAL A 115 27.21 11.20 -13.38
C VAL A 115 27.04 12.48 -14.17
N ASP A 116 27.36 12.40 -15.45
CA ASP A 116 27.23 13.51 -16.38
C ASP A 116 25.78 13.67 -16.86
N ASP A 117 25.44 14.85 -17.37
CA ASP A 117 24.09 15.15 -17.85
C ASP A 117 23.63 14.22 -18.99
N ASP A 118 24.56 13.78 -19.85
CA ASP A 118 24.29 12.82 -20.93
C ASP A 118 23.70 11.49 -20.43
N PHE A 119 24.19 10.99 -19.28
CA PHE A 119 23.65 9.77 -18.69
C PHE A 119 22.23 9.97 -18.16
N ASN A 120 21.95 11.13 -17.56
CA ASN A 120 20.61 11.45 -17.10
C ASN A 120 19.63 11.56 -18.29
N GLU A 121 20.07 12.10 -19.42
CA GLU A 121 19.28 12.11 -20.67
C GLU A 121 19.01 10.69 -21.19
N ARG A 122 19.99 9.78 -21.16
CA ARG A 122 19.77 8.37 -21.53
C ARG A 122 18.72 7.68 -20.67
N LEU A 123 18.77 7.87 -19.34
CA LEU A 123 17.74 7.33 -18.44
C LEU A 123 16.39 8.01 -18.66
N ARG A 124 16.38 9.33 -18.91
CA ARG A 124 15.17 10.09 -19.22
C ARG A 124 14.46 9.52 -20.44
N SER A 125 15.16 9.31 -21.55
CA SER A 125 14.57 8.71 -22.77
C SER A 125 14.02 7.31 -22.51
N LEU A 126 14.73 6.48 -21.73
CA LEU A 126 14.29 5.14 -21.37
C LEU A 126 13.03 5.15 -20.51
N PHE A 127 12.92 6.07 -19.55
CA PHE A 127 11.71 6.25 -18.74
C PHE A 127 10.54 6.81 -19.56
N GLN A 128 10.78 7.77 -20.46
CA GLN A 128 9.76 8.29 -21.38
C GLN A 128 9.16 7.16 -22.23
N LEU A 129 10.00 6.33 -22.84
CA LEU A 129 9.55 5.17 -23.62
C LEU A 129 8.71 4.20 -22.77
N HIS A 130 9.10 3.98 -21.51
CA HIS A 130 8.31 3.13 -20.61
C HIS A 130 6.95 3.74 -20.26
N VAL A 131 6.91 5.05 -19.99
CA VAL A 131 5.67 5.80 -19.73
C VAL A 131 4.70 5.71 -20.93
N GLU A 132 5.20 5.86 -22.15
CA GLU A 132 4.41 5.67 -23.38
C GLU A 132 3.85 4.24 -23.49
N LYS A 133 4.68 3.23 -23.21
CA LYS A 133 4.25 1.83 -23.19
C LYS A 133 3.16 1.57 -22.15
N LEU A 134 3.22 2.21 -20.98
CA LEU A 134 2.19 2.10 -19.95
C LEU A 134 0.86 2.73 -20.38
N LEU A 135 0.90 3.89 -21.03
CA LEU A 135 -0.30 4.57 -21.55
C LEU A 135 -1.03 3.74 -22.61
N GLN A 136 -0.28 2.98 -23.42
CA GLN A 136 -0.81 2.07 -24.45
C GLN A 136 -0.86 0.60 -23.96
N GLY A 137 -0.70 0.39 -22.65
CA GLY A 137 -0.48 -0.93 -22.07
C GLY A 137 -1.71 -1.84 -22.11
N GLN A 138 -1.46 -3.14 -21.95
CA GLN A 138 -2.50 -4.16 -21.96
C GLN A 138 -3.60 -3.91 -20.92
N SER A 139 -3.24 -3.42 -19.73
CA SER A 139 -4.19 -3.15 -18.63
C SER A 139 -5.21 -2.05 -19.02
N VAL A 140 -4.77 -0.99 -19.70
CA VAL A 140 -5.65 0.05 -20.24
C VAL A 140 -6.55 -0.53 -21.34
N GLY A 141 -5.98 -1.25 -22.31
CA GLY A 141 -6.74 -1.86 -23.40
C GLY A 141 -7.80 -2.87 -22.94
N LYS A 142 -7.51 -3.67 -21.90
CA LYS A 142 -8.48 -4.58 -21.27
C LYS A 142 -9.68 -3.82 -20.69
N LEU A 143 -9.44 -2.70 -20.01
CA LEU A 143 -10.51 -1.88 -19.44
C LEU A 143 -11.31 -1.15 -20.52
N GLU A 144 -10.65 -0.64 -21.57
CA GLU A 144 -11.31 -0.04 -22.73
C GLU A 144 -12.21 -1.07 -23.46
N SER A 145 -11.75 -2.31 -23.60
CA SER A 145 -12.59 -3.41 -24.11
C SER A 145 -13.80 -3.67 -23.22
N LYS A 146 -13.61 -3.71 -21.89
CA LYS A 146 -14.73 -3.90 -20.94
C LYS A 146 -15.76 -2.76 -21.04
N VAL A 147 -15.32 -1.53 -21.25
CA VAL A 147 -16.22 -0.38 -21.50
C VAL A 147 -17.03 -0.60 -22.77
N ASN A 148 -16.41 -1.08 -23.85
CA ASN A 148 -17.12 -1.38 -25.09
C ASN A 148 -18.17 -2.49 -24.91
N ASP A 149 -17.85 -3.55 -24.15
CA ASP A 149 -18.80 -4.61 -23.83
C ASP A 149 -20.01 -4.10 -23.03
N LEU A 150 -19.76 -3.25 -22.03
CA LEU A 150 -20.81 -2.60 -21.24
C LEU A 150 -21.68 -1.68 -22.10
N LEU A 151 -21.10 -0.92 -23.02
CA LEU A 151 -21.85 -0.10 -23.98
C LEU A 151 -22.80 -0.94 -24.83
N VAL A 152 -22.32 -2.07 -25.37
CA VAL A 152 -23.15 -3.01 -26.13
C VAL A 152 -24.28 -3.60 -25.26
N GLU A 153 -24.03 -3.89 -23.98
CA GLU A 153 -25.07 -4.34 -23.06
C GLU A 153 -26.11 -3.25 -22.77
N ILE A 154 -25.67 -2.01 -22.54
CA ILE A 154 -26.54 -0.85 -22.30
C ILE A 154 -27.46 -0.61 -23.52
N ASP A 155 -26.93 -0.73 -24.74
CA ASP A 155 -27.70 -0.53 -25.97
C ASP A 155 -28.82 -1.57 -26.16
N LYS A 156 -28.64 -2.80 -25.65
CA LYS A 156 -29.71 -3.83 -25.68
C LYS A 156 -30.96 -3.38 -24.92
N PHE A 157 -30.81 -2.55 -23.88
CA PHE A 157 -31.96 -2.03 -23.13
C PHE A 157 -32.79 -1.03 -23.94
N ALA A 158 -32.19 -0.29 -24.88
CA ALA A 158 -32.96 0.61 -25.75
C ALA A 158 -34.00 -0.14 -26.58
N CYS A 159 -33.65 -1.35 -27.06
CA CYS A 159 -34.58 -2.24 -27.76
C CYS A 159 -35.60 -2.89 -26.81
N PHE A 160 -35.22 -3.19 -25.58
CA PHE A 160 -36.09 -3.80 -24.56
C PHE A 160 -37.20 -2.85 -24.11
N PHE A 161 -36.88 -1.58 -23.83
CA PHE A 161 -37.86 -0.58 -23.39
C PHE A 161 -38.91 -0.24 -24.45
N ARG A 162 -38.62 -0.46 -25.73
CA ARG A 162 -39.62 -0.34 -26.81
C ARG A 162 -40.67 -1.46 -26.79
N LYS A 163 -40.40 -2.58 -26.12
CA LYS A 163 -41.24 -3.80 -26.11
C LYS A 163 -41.88 -4.09 -24.75
N ALA A 164 -41.40 -3.49 -23.66
CA ALA A 164 -41.86 -3.78 -22.31
C ALA A 164 -43.32 -3.35 -22.11
N ARG A 165 -44.16 -4.29 -21.66
CA ARG A 165 -45.60 -4.05 -21.39
C ARG A 165 -45.95 -4.07 -19.89
N ASP A 166 -45.03 -4.50 -19.04
CA ASP A 166 -45.19 -4.60 -17.58
C ASP A 166 -44.27 -3.59 -16.86
N LEU A 167 -44.85 -2.85 -15.92
CA LEU A 167 -44.18 -1.79 -15.15
C LEU A 167 -43.10 -2.35 -14.23
N ARG A 168 -43.31 -3.54 -13.64
CA ARG A 168 -42.31 -4.15 -12.75
C ARG A 168 -41.06 -4.55 -13.52
N ALA A 169 -41.23 -5.26 -14.63
CA ALA A 169 -40.15 -5.63 -15.52
C ALA A 169 -39.42 -4.40 -16.09
N PHE A 170 -40.13 -3.30 -16.35
CA PHE A 170 -39.52 -2.03 -16.74
C PHE A 170 -38.63 -1.45 -15.63
N CYS A 171 -39.13 -1.33 -14.40
CA CYS A 171 -38.37 -0.79 -13.27
C CYS A 171 -37.11 -1.61 -12.95
N GLU A 172 -37.20 -2.94 -13.02
CA GLU A 172 -36.05 -3.84 -12.83
C GLU A 172 -35.00 -3.65 -13.94
N ALA A 173 -35.44 -3.55 -15.19
CA ALA A 173 -34.56 -3.33 -16.33
C ALA A 173 -33.91 -1.94 -16.31
N ASP A 174 -34.64 -0.90 -15.92
CA ASP A 174 -34.11 0.46 -15.76
C ASP A 174 -33.07 0.54 -14.64
N GLY A 175 -33.35 -0.10 -13.49
CA GLY A 175 -32.39 -0.24 -12.41
C GLY A 175 -31.11 -0.97 -12.85
N LYS A 176 -31.23 -2.04 -13.65
CA LYS A 176 -30.07 -2.76 -14.20
C LYS A 176 -29.28 -1.88 -15.18
N LYS A 177 -29.96 -1.16 -16.10
CA LYS A 177 -29.30 -0.24 -17.03
C LYS A 177 -28.52 0.84 -16.29
N LYS A 178 -29.12 1.45 -15.25
CA LYS A 178 -28.47 2.50 -14.47
C LYS A 178 -27.15 2.02 -13.83
N ARG A 179 -27.15 0.82 -13.24
CA ARG A 179 -25.92 0.21 -12.67
C ARG A 179 -24.85 -0.03 -13.72
N LEU A 180 -25.22 -0.50 -14.91
CA LEU A 180 -24.26 -0.70 -16.02
C LEU A 180 -23.64 0.63 -16.48
N VAL A 181 -24.44 1.70 -16.52
CA VAL A 181 -23.95 3.05 -16.84
C VAL A 181 -22.97 3.53 -15.77
N GLU A 182 -23.32 3.38 -14.49
CA GLU A 182 -22.46 3.75 -13.36
C GLU A 182 -21.14 2.96 -13.36
N GLU A 183 -21.17 1.65 -13.64
CA GLU A 183 -19.97 0.82 -13.77
C GLU A 183 -19.09 1.29 -14.94
N LYS A 184 -19.70 1.58 -16.09
CA LYS A 184 -19.00 2.06 -17.29
C LYS A 184 -18.33 3.41 -17.02
N ASP A 185 -19.04 4.36 -16.42
CA ASP A 185 -18.49 5.68 -16.08
C ASP A 185 -17.35 5.55 -15.05
N LEU A 186 -17.49 4.67 -14.04
CA LEU A 186 -16.42 4.41 -13.08
C LEU A 186 -15.15 3.84 -13.75
N ILE A 187 -15.28 2.92 -14.69
CA ILE A 187 -14.12 2.37 -15.42
C ILE A 187 -13.44 3.46 -16.24
N LEU A 188 -14.21 4.29 -16.95
CA LEU A 188 -13.69 5.42 -17.74
C LEU A 188 -12.91 6.40 -16.85
N ASN A 189 -13.49 6.80 -15.72
CA ASN A 189 -12.85 7.72 -14.80
C ASN A 189 -11.52 7.17 -14.27
N ARG A 190 -11.44 5.87 -13.94
CA ARG A 190 -10.16 5.26 -13.51
C ARG A 190 -9.10 5.26 -14.61
N ILE A 191 -9.50 5.00 -15.87
CA ILE A 191 -8.57 5.07 -17.01
C ILE A 191 -8.05 6.50 -17.15
N GLU A 192 -8.93 7.50 -17.04
CA GLU A 192 -8.55 8.90 -17.12
C GLU A 192 -7.59 9.30 -15.99
N GLU A 193 -7.90 8.90 -14.75
CA GLU A 193 -7.05 9.14 -13.59
C GLU A 193 -5.66 8.52 -13.75
N PHE A 194 -5.57 7.30 -14.26
CA PHE A 194 -4.29 6.67 -14.59
C PHE A 194 -3.54 7.43 -15.68
N LYS A 195 -4.19 7.76 -16.80
CA LYS A 195 -3.58 8.53 -17.89
C LYS A 195 -3.06 9.88 -17.40
N CYS A 196 -3.83 10.59 -16.57
CA CYS A 196 -3.41 11.84 -15.96
C CYS A 196 -2.20 11.69 -15.04
N ALA A 197 -2.19 10.71 -14.12
CA ALA A 197 -1.07 10.51 -13.21
C ALA A 197 0.23 10.14 -13.94
N VAL A 198 0.13 9.24 -14.92
CA VAL A 198 1.27 8.83 -15.77
C VAL A 198 1.75 10.00 -16.64
N LYS A 199 0.83 10.84 -17.13
CA LYS A 199 1.18 12.06 -17.86
C LYS A 199 1.88 13.09 -16.96
N CYS A 200 1.51 13.23 -15.68
CA CYS A 200 2.26 14.10 -14.76
C CYS A 200 3.72 13.65 -14.61
N VAL A 201 3.99 12.34 -14.66
CA VAL A 201 5.37 11.81 -14.71
C VAL A 201 6.04 12.21 -16.02
N MET A 202 5.34 12.10 -17.15
CA MET A 202 5.86 12.54 -18.45
C MET A 202 6.22 14.03 -18.46
N ASP A 203 5.32 14.88 -18.01
CA ASP A 203 5.52 16.34 -17.95
C ASP A 203 6.69 16.70 -17.02
N HIS A 204 6.81 16.01 -15.88
CA HIS A 204 7.96 16.15 -14.98
C HIS A 204 9.27 15.72 -15.65
N LEU A 205 9.26 14.59 -16.36
CA LEU A 205 10.41 14.14 -17.15
C LEU A 205 10.74 15.16 -18.24
N GLU A 206 9.77 15.82 -18.87
CA GLU A 206 9.99 16.85 -19.89
C GLU A 206 10.43 18.21 -19.32
N GLY A 207 10.37 18.39 -18.00
CA GLY A 207 10.72 19.66 -17.33
C GLY A 207 9.63 20.72 -17.45
N LYS A 208 8.39 20.32 -17.75
CA LYS A 208 7.23 21.21 -17.78
C LYS A 208 6.76 21.50 -16.34
N GLU A 209 6.30 22.72 -16.11
CA GLU A 209 5.58 23.04 -14.86
C GLU A 209 4.19 22.40 -14.90
N VAL A 210 3.83 21.72 -13.81
CA VAL A 210 2.50 21.11 -13.64
C VAL A 210 1.61 22.14 -12.99
N GLU A 211 0.75 22.80 -13.77
CA GLU A 211 -0.14 23.88 -13.31
C GLU A 211 -1.44 23.38 -12.64
N ASP A 212 -1.88 22.15 -12.94
CA ASP A 212 -3.11 21.57 -12.39
C ASP A 212 -2.91 20.98 -10.99
N LEU A 213 -4.02 20.84 -10.23
CA LEU A 213 -4.10 20.20 -8.92
C LEU A 213 -3.24 18.93 -8.92
N ALA A 214 -2.01 19.04 -8.38
CA ALA A 214 -0.95 18.07 -8.70
C ALA A 214 -1.40 16.68 -8.26
N VAL A 215 -1.69 15.81 -9.23
CA VAL A 215 -2.24 14.47 -8.97
C VAL A 215 -1.20 13.59 -8.25
N LEU A 216 0.06 13.80 -8.63
CA LEU A 216 1.25 13.32 -7.97
C LEU A 216 2.08 14.57 -7.71
N GLY A 217 2.12 15.06 -6.48
CA GLY A 217 2.83 16.28 -6.05
C GLY A 217 4.34 16.12 -6.16
N PHE A 218 4.82 16.12 -7.40
CA PHE A 218 6.21 16.33 -7.75
C PHE A 218 6.56 17.75 -7.33
N LYS A 219 7.14 17.91 -6.13
CA LYS A 219 7.94 19.10 -5.86
C LYS A 219 9.10 19.06 -6.86
N ILE A 220 9.14 20.04 -7.77
CA ILE A 220 10.23 20.23 -8.72
C ILE A 220 11.48 20.62 -7.92
N GLY A 221 12.12 19.63 -7.32
CA GLY A 221 13.48 19.72 -6.82
C GLY A 221 14.44 19.57 -8.00
N LYS A 222 15.65 20.13 -7.87
CA LYS A 222 16.70 19.94 -8.88
C LYS A 222 17.19 18.49 -8.83
N GLY A 223 16.70 17.64 -9.75
CA GLY A 223 17.19 16.27 -9.97
C GLY A 223 16.09 15.20 -10.03
N PHE A 224 16.34 14.14 -10.77
CA PHE A 224 15.42 13.00 -10.93
C PHE A 224 15.75 11.88 -9.92
N ASN A 225 14.77 11.51 -9.10
CA ASN A 225 14.84 10.28 -8.32
C ASN A 225 14.18 9.13 -9.11
N TRP A 226 14.95 8.46 -9.95
CA TRP A 226 14.49 7.35 -10.80
C TRP A 226 13.80 6.23 -10.03
N HIS A 227 14.29 5.93 -8.82
CA HIS A 227 13.65 4.94 -7.94
C HIS A 227 12.23 5.35 -7.57
N LYS A 228 12.06 6.59 -7.12
CA LYS A 228 10.76 7.13 -6.74
C LYS A 228 9.82 7.21 -7.93
N ILE A 229 10.29 7.69 -9.08
CA ILE A 229 9.51 7.76 -10.32
C ILE A 229 8.97 6.37 -10.71
N HIS A 230 9.84 5.36 -10.74
CA HIS A 230 9.41 3.99 -11.05
C HIS A 230 8.41 3.43 -10.03
N SER A 231 8.63 3.70 -8.74
CA SER A 231 7.73 3.20 -7.68
C SER A 231 6.34 3.85 -7.77
N LEU A 232 6.28 5.14 -8.11
CA LEU A 232 5.03 5.84 -8.38
C LEU A 232 4.29 5.25 -9.58
N LEU A 233 5.00 5.00 -10.70
CA LEU A 233 4.42 4.37 -11.89
C LEU A 233 3.85 2.98 -11.58
N LEU A 234 4.62 2.12 -10.89
CA LEU A 234 4.17 0.81 -10.47
C LEU A 234 2.92 0.87 -9.57
N ARG A 235 2.86 1.85 -8.67
CA ARG A 235 1.71 2.05 -7.79
C ARG A 235 0.48 2.49 -8.57
N GLU A 236 0.61 3.42 -9.52
CA GLU A 236 -0.52 3.84 -10.36
C GLU A 236 -1.01 2.69 -11.25
N SER A 237 -0.12 1.87 -11.80
CA SER A 237 -0.50 0.65 -12.54
C SER A 237 -1.28 -0.33 -11.65
N LYS A 238 -0.82 -0.56 -10.42
CA LYS A 238 -1.56 -1.39 -9.45
C LYS A 238 -2.92 -0.80 -9.08
N ARG A 239 -3.02 0.52 -8.86
CA ARG A 239 -4.31 1.19 -8.59
C ARG A 239 -5.31 0.99 -9.73
N LEU A 240 -4.85 1.04 -10.98
CA LEU A 240 -5.67 0.76 -12.15
C LEU A 240 -6.14 -0.71 -12.19
N GLU A 241 -5.24 -1.65 -11.89
CA GLU A 241 -5.50 -3.09 -11.91
C GLU A 241 -6.41 -3.57 -10.76
N ASP A 242 -6.10 -3.19 -9.52
CA ASP A 242 -6.94 -3.44 -8.34
C ASP A 242 -8.33 -2.79 -8.55
N GLY A 243 -8.30 -1.58 -9.10
CA GLY A 243 -9.45 -0.86 -9.62
C GLY A 243 -10.43 -0.37 -8.54
N LEU A 244 -9.97 -0.14 -7.30
CA LEU A 244 -10.81 0.32 -6.20
C LEU A 244 -11.63 1.57 -6.63
N PRO A 245 -12.93 1.65 -6.29
CA PRO A 245 -13.81 2.72 -6.75
C PRO A 245 -13.29 4.13 -6.49
N ILE A 246 -12.72 4.39 -5.31
CA ILE A 246 -12.25 5.72 -4.93
C ILE A 246 -11.21 6.29 -5.91
N TYR A 247 -10.47 5.43 -6.60
CA TYR A 247 -9.45 5.84 -7.56
C TYR A 247 -10.05 6.68 -8.70
N GLY A 248 -11.24 6.31 -9.19
CA GLY A 248 -11.94 7.05 -10.25
C GLY A 248 -12.47 8.42 -9.80
N TYR A 249 -12.45 8.72 -8.50
CA TYR A 249 -12.92 10.00 -7.95
C TYR A 249 -11.78 10.86 -7.38
N ARG A 250 -10.52 10.46 -7.57
CA ARG A 250 -9.37 11.06 -6.91
C ARG A 250 -9.29 12.58 -7.11
N ARG A 251 -9.29 13.08 -8.36
CA ARG A 251 -9.20 14.53 -8.62
C ARG A 251 -10.37 15.30 -8.05
N GLU A 252 -11.58 14.79 -8.20
CA GLU A 252 -12.80 15.41 -7.66
C GLU A 252 -12.73 15.53 -6.13
N ILE A 253 -12.31 14.46 -5.44
CA ILE A 253 -12.13 14.46 -3.99
C ILE A 253 -11.07 15.49 -3.57
N LEU A 254 -9.90 15.50 -4.22
CA LEU A 254 -8.84 16.45 -3.90
C LEU A 254 -9.27 17.90 -4.14
N GLN A 255 -9.99 18.17 -5.22
CA GLN A 255 -10.51 19.49 -5.53
C GLN A 255 -11.49 19.97 -4.45
N GLN A 256 -12.39 19.10 -3.99
CA GLN A 256 -13.31 19.46 -2.91
C GLN A 256 -12.59 19.71 -1.58
N ILE A 257 -11.58 18.91 -1.22
CA ILE A 257 -10.79 19.12 0.01
C ILE A 257 -9.96 20.41 -0.07
N HIS A 258 -9.52 20.79 -1.27
CA HIS A 258 -8.81 22.04 -1.47
C HIS A 258 -9.75 23.25 -1.22
N LEU A 259 -10.96 23.20 -1.77
CA LEU A 259 -11.95 24.28 -1.72
C LEU A 259 -12.69 24.38 -0.37
N GLN A 260 -12.82 23.28 0.36
CA GLN A 260 -13.62 23.22 1.59
C GLN A 260 -12.80 22.75 2.78
N GLN A 261 -13.01 23.39 3.93
CA GLN A 261 -12.31 23.04 5.16
C GLN A 261 -12.75 21.67 5.71
N VAL A 262 -14.04 21.34 5.54
CA VAL A 262 -14.64 20.09 6.02
C VAL A 262 -15.32 19.35 4.87
N MET A 263 -15.15 18.04 4.82
CA MET A 263 -15.83 17.14 3.88
C MET A 263 -16.37 15.91 4.61
N VAL A 264 -17.59 15.48 4.28
CA VAL A 264 -18.07 14.13 4.61
C VAL A 264 -17.93 13.24 3.39
N LEU A 265 -17.11 12.19 3.48
CA LEU A 265 -16.86 11.23 2.42
C LEU A 265 -17.58 9.92 2.73
N ILE A 266 -18.59 9.59 1.93
CA ILE A 266 -19.35 8.34 2.04
C ILE A 266 -18.88 7.37 0.98
N GLY A 267 -18.71 6.12 1.38
CA GLY A 267 -18.57 5.02 0.44
C GLY A 267 -18.57 3.69 1.19
N GLU A 268 -18.91 2.62 0.50
CA GLU A 268 -19.00 1.29 1.12
C GLU A 268 -17.63 0.78 1.60
N THR A 269 -17.62 -0.21 2.49
CA THR A 269 -16.39 -0.92 2.87
C THR A 269 -15.77 -1.58 1.64
N GLY A 270 -14.44 -1.55 1.53
CA GLY A 270 -13.73 -2.04 0.34
C GLY A 270 -13.67 -1.06 -0.85
N SER A 271 -14.27 0.13 -0.76
CA SER A 271 -14.13 1.18 -1.80
C SER A 271 -12.75 1.83 -1.89
N GLY A 272 -11.89 1.63 -0.88
CA GLY A 272 -10.53 2.17 -0.82
C GLY A 272 -10.35 3.47 -0.01
N LYS A 273 -11.38 3.93 0.72
CA LYS A 273 -11.32 5.20 1.49
C LYS A 273 -10.13 5.24 2.46
N SER A 274 -10.00 4.23 3.30
CA SER A 274 -9.02 4.17 4.39
C SER A 274 -7.59 3.94 3.93
N THR A 275 -7.40 3.44 2.70
CA THR A 275 -6.08 3.13 2.13
C THR A 275 -5.60 4.18 1.13
N GLN A 276 -6.42 4.54 0.14
CA GLN A 276 -5.98 5.38 -0.97
C GLN A 276 -6.16 6.88 -0.72
N LEU A 277 -7.15 7.31 0.07
CA LEU A 277 -7.36 8.75 0.32
C LEU A 277 -6.14 9.41 0.98
N VAL A 278 -5.59 8.78 2.02
CA VAL A 278 -4.40 9.29 2.71
C VAL A 278 -3.22 9.43 1.75
N GLN A 279 -3.10 8.51 0.79
CA GLN A 279 -2.05 8.55 -0.21
C GLN A 279 -2.32 9.67 -1.21
N PHE A 280 -3.56 9.89 -1.65
CA PHE A 280 -3.90 11.00 -2.54
C PHE A 280 -3.56 12.37 -1.93
N LEU A 281 -3.83 12.55 -0.63
CA LEU A 281 -3.47 13.75 0.09
C LEU A 281 -1.95 13.89 0.25
N ALA A 282 -1.28 12.81 0.65
CA ALA A 282 0.17 12.78 0.77
C ALA A 282 0.86 13.04 -0.60
N ASP A 283 0.29 12.53 -1.68
CA ASP A 283 0.81 12.70 -3.03
C ASP A 283 0.60 14.13 -3.49
N SER A 284 -0.63 14.64 -3.46
CA SER A 284 -1.01 15.89 -4.16
C SER A 284 -0.47 17.18 -3.56
N GLY A 285 -0.02 17.13 -2.30
CA GLY A 285 0.36 18.32 -1.59
C GLY A 285 -0.83 19.08 -0.96
N VAL A 286 -2.07 18.69 -1.28
CA VAL A 286 -3.27 19.26 -0.66
C VAL A 286 -3.32 18.86 0.81
N ALA A 287 -3.48 19.84 1.70
CA ALA A 287 -3.47 19.64 3.14
C ALA A 287 -2.23 18.89 3.66
N SER A 288 -1.06 19.15 3.07
CA SER A 288 0.21 18.45 3.35
C SER A 288 1.31 19.33 3.98
N SER A 289 0.97 20.54 4.43
CA SER A 289 1.91 21.43 5.14
C SER A 289 2.38 20.85 6.47
N GLY A 290 1.69 19.84 6.99
CA GLY A 290 2.04 19.06 8.17
C GLY A 290 1.65 17.59 8.02
N SER A 291 1.52 16.90 9.15
CA SER A 291 1.11 15.50 9.22
C SER A 291 -0.36 15.31 8.87
N ILE A 292 -0.68 14.22 8.18
CA ILE A 292 -2.05 13.75 7.95
C ILE A 292 -2.37 12.69 9.01
N LEU A 293 -3.37 12.93 9.86
CA LEU A 293 -3.79 11.99 10.88
C LEU A 293 -5.03 11.23 10.43
N CYS A 294 -4.98 9.91 10.40
CA CYS A 294 -6.13 9.05 10.10
C CYS A 294 -6.50 8.25 11.35
N THR A 295 -7.68 8.50 11.90
CA THR A 295 -8.18 7.83 13.09
C THR A 295 -9.05 6.65 12.74
N GLN A 296 -8.98 5.62 13.58
CA GLN A 296 -9.74 4.38 13.47
C GLN A 296 -10.28 4.00 14.86
N PRO A 297 -11.55 3.57 14.98
CA PRO A 297 -12.10 3.17 16.27
C PRO A 297 -11.38 1.95 16.86
N ARG A 298 -10.77 1.11 16.01
CA ARG A 298 -10.16 -0.18 16.39
C ARG A 298 -8.65 -0.19 16.16
N LYS A 299 -7.90 -0.66 17.16
CA LYS A 299 -6.43 -0.80 17.10
C LYS A 299 -5.95 -1.65 15.93
N ILE A 300 -6.62 -2.79 15.69
CA ILE A 300 -6.24 -3.71 14.60
C ILE A 300 -6.42 -3.06 13.23
N ALA A 301 -7.47 -2.27 13.03
CA ALA A 301 -7.72 -1.57 11.78
C ALA A 301 -6.61 -0.53 11.52
N ALA A 302 -6.25 0.28 12.52
CA ALA A 302 -5.15 1.25 12.41
C ALA A 302 -3.82 0.58 12.01
N ILE A 303 -3.44 -0.52 12.70
CA ILE A 303 -2.18 -1.23 12.42
C ILE A 303 -2.23 -1.92 11.05
N SER A 304 -3.34 -2.54 10.71
CA SER A 304 -3.49 -3.23 9.41
C SER A 304 -3.45 -2.23 8.25
N LEU A 305 -4.06 -1.06 8.41
CA LEU A 305 -4.06 -0.01 7.39
C LEU A 305 -2.67 0.60 7.21
N GLU A 306 -1.94 0.86 8.30
CA GLU A 306 -0.55 1.34 8.21
C GLU A 306 0.33 0.35 7.44
N LYS A 307 0.30 -0.94 7.80
CA LYS A 307 1.06 -1.98 7.07
C LYS A 307 0.66 -2.03 5.60
N ARG A 308 -0.65 -2.05 5.32
CA ARG A 308 -1.17 -2.12 3.95
C ARG A 308 -0.75 -0.92 3.11
N VAL A 309 -0.88 0.29 3.64
CA VAL A 309 -0.49 1.51 2.92
C VAL A 309 1.04 1.62 2.81
N GLY A 310 1.79 1.15 3.81
CA GLY A 310 3.23 0.99 3.74
C GLY A 310 3.64 0.07 2.57
N GLU A 311 3.00 -1.09 2.44
CA GLU A 311 3.22 -2.03 1.33
C GLU A 311 2.85 -1.45 -0.05
N GLU A 312 1.74 -0.71 -0.13
CA GLU A 312 1.29 -0.06 -1.37
C GLU A 312 2.19 1.09 -1.81
N SER A 313 2.89 1.73 -0.87
CA SER A 313 3.71 2.94 -1.11
C SER A 313 5.21 2.72 -1.03
N ILE A 314 5.68 1.47 -1.02
CA ILE A 314 7.12 1.12 -1.02
C ILE A 314 7.84 1.89 -2.13
N GLY A 315 8.88 2.65 -1.76
CA GLY A 315 9.69 3.45 -2.69
C GLY A 315 9.05 4.76 -3.18
N CYS A 316 7.81 5.07 -2.77
CA CYS A 316 7.13 6.33 -3.12
C CYS A 316 7.43 7.45 -2.11
N TYR A 317 7.66 7.09 -0.85
CA TYR A 317 7.96 8.02 0.24
C TYR A 317 9.32 7.71 0.87
N GLU A 318 9.81 8.61 1.72
CA GLU A 318 10.98 8.35 2.55
C GLU A 318 10.64 7.29 3.62
N ASP A 319 11.66 6.59 4.11
CA ASP A 319 11.48 5.59 5.16
C ASP A 319 10.77 6.19 6.39
N ASN A 320 9.89 5.40 7.02
CA ASN A 320 9.08 5.82 8.18
C ASN A 320 8.12 7.03 7.91
N SER A 321 7.79 7.31 6.65
CA SER A 321 6.80 8.34 6.31
C SER A 321 5.37 7.98 6.74
N ILE A 322 5.08 6.69 6.93
CA ILE A 322 3.79 6.18 7.39
C ILE A 322 4.03 5.44 8.69
N VAL A 323 3.29 5.79 9.73
CA VAL A 323 3.43 5.20 11.07
C VAL A 323 2.08 4.95 11.71
N CYS A 324 2.04 4.08 12.73
CA CYS A 324 0.83 3.77 13.49
C CYS A 324 1.03 3.98 14.99
N TYR A 325 0.10 4.69 15.63
CA TYR A 325 0.00 4.87 17.08
C TYR A 325 -1.29 4.21 17.61
N PRO A 326 -1.28 2.89 17.89
CA PRO A 326 -2.49 2.17 18.32
C PRO A 326 -2.88 2.44 19.78
N THR A 327 -1.94 2.94 20.60
CA THR A 327 -2.19 3.34 21.99
C THR A 327 -1.43 4.64 22.26
N TYR A 328 -2.03 5.51 23.07
CA TYR A 328 -1.45 6.80 23.41
C TYR A 328 -0.13 6.64 24.17
N SER A 329 0.85 7.48 23.83
CA SER A 329 2.07 7.67 24.60
C SER A 329 2.49 9.14 24.54
N SER A 330 2.91 9.69 25.68
CA SER A 330 3.30 11.09 25.78
C SER A 330 4.54 11.46 24.98
N ALA A 331 5.33 10.47 24.53
CA ALA A 331 6.52 10.65 23.70
C ALA A 331 6.23 10.68 22.19
N GLN A 332 4.97 10.45 21.77
CA GLN A 332 4.60 10.48 20.36
C GLN A 332 4.63 11.91 19.81
N CYS A 333 5.15 12.06 18.59
CA CYS A 333 5.19 13.33 17.87
C CYS A 333 4.60 13.19 16.46
N PHE A 334 4.13 14.30 15.91
CA PHE A 334 3.57 14.37 14.55
C PHE A 334 4.63 14.85 13.55
N ASN A 335 5.60 13.99 13.27
CA ASN A 335 6.73 14.26 12.36
C ASN A 335 6.73 13.38 11.09
N SER A 336 5.79 12.43 10.99
CA SER A 336 5.61 11.57 9.82
C SER A 336 4.56 12.13 8.88
N LYS A 337 4.64 11.79 7.59
CA LYS A 337 3.72 12.29 6.56
C LYS A 337 2.29 11.82 6.79
N VAL A 338 2.11 10.55 7.14
CA VAL A 338 0.82 9.93 7.44
C VAL A 338 0.91 9.17 8.75
N ILE A 339 -0.07 9.37 9.63
CA ILE A 339 -0.12 8.73 10.94
C ILE A 339 -1.49 8.11 11.12
N TYR A 340 -1.53 6.77 11.20
CA TYR A 340 -2.71 6.04 11.65
C TYR A 340 -2.73 6.00 13.18
N MET A 341 -3.88 6.20 13.79
CA MET A 341 -4.02 6.07 15.23
C MET A 341 -5.45 5.72 15.63
N THR A 342 -5.67 5.44 16.92
CA THR A 342 -7.05 5.30 17.41
C THR A 342 -7.67 6.65 17.73
N ASP A 343 -9.00 6.72 17.70
CA ASP A 343 -9.77 7.90 18.11
C ASP A 343 -9.37 8.36 19.53
N HIS A 344 -9.18 7.39 20.43
CA HIS A 344 -8.72 7.65 21.79
C HIS A 344 -7.32 8.29 21.83
N CYS A 345 -6.39 7.84 20.97
CA CYS A 345 -5.06 8.45 20.89
C CYS A 345 -5.14 9.93 20.51
N LEU A 346 -5.90 10.25 19.46
CA LEU A 346 -6.04 11.65 19.02
C LEU A 346 -6.75 12.50 20.07
N LEU A 347 -7.78 11.96 20.71
CA LEU A 347 -8.50 12.63 21.79
C LEU A 347 -7.54 12.99 22.95
N GLN A 348 -6.67 12.07 23.37
CA GLN A 348 -5.66 12.35 24.41
C GLN A 348 -4.66 13.43 23.99
N HIS A 349 -4.23 13.43 22.72
CA HIS A 349 -3.37 14.49 22.19
C HIS A 349 -4.08 15.86 22.20
N LEU A 350 -5.35 15.93 21.78
CA LEU A 350 -6.16 17.16 21.82
C LEU A 350 -6.41 17.67 23.24
N MET A 351 -6.56 16.77 24.21
CA MET A 351 -6.70 17.16 25.62
C MET A 351 -5.43 17.83 26.16
N LYS A 352 -4.26 17.45 25.65
CA LYS A 352 -2.95 17.97 26.07
C LYS A 352 -2.54 19.22 25.30
N ASP A 353 -2.69 19.19 23.97
CA ASP A 353 -2.42 20.29 23.06
C ASP A 353 -3.65 20.55 22.19
N ARG A 354 -4.33 21.66 22.46
CA ARG A 354 -5.53 22.08 21.74
C ARG A 354 -5.24 22.55 20.31
N THR A 355 -3.99 22.90 20.00
CA THR A 355 -3.64 23.48 18.69
C THR A 355 -3.36 22.42 17.63
N LEU A 356 -2.90 21.23 18.03
CA LEU A 356 -2.36 20.18 17.13
C LEU A 356 -1.35 20.76 16.13
N SER A 357 -0.39 21.54 16.64
CA SER A 357 0.62 22.19 15.82
C SER A 357 1.39 21.16 14.97
N GLY A 358 1.57 21.46 13.68
CA GLY A 358 2.22 20.53 12.73
C GLY A 358 1.28 19.49 12.10
N VAL A 359 -0.01 19.51 12.39
CA VAL A 359 -1.05 18.73 11.68
C VAL A 359 -1.77 19.63 10.67
N SER A 360 -1.95 19.15 9.44
CA SER A 360 -2.65 19.87 8.38
C SER A 360 -3.97 19.23 7.96
N CYS A 361 -4.14 17.92 8.21
CA CYS A 361 -5.38 17.21 7.91
C CYS A 361 -5.69 16.16 8.97
N ILE A 362 -6.95 16.09 9.39
CA ILE A 362 -7.49 15.03 10.24
C ILE A 362 -8.57 14.28 9.45
N ILE A 363 -8.44 12.97 9.43
CA ILE A 363 -9.41 12.04 8.85
C ILE A 363 -10.00 11.23 10.01
N ILE A 364 -11.33 11.34 10.17
CA ILE A 364 -12.11 10.52 11.10
C ILE A 364 -12.74 9.40 10.30
N ASP A 365 -12.16 8.20 10.38
CA ASP A 365 -12.66 7.03 9.67
C ASP A 365 -13.71 6.27 10.47
N GLU A 366 -14.53 5.46 9.78
CA GLU A 366 -15.55 4.63 10.39
C GLU A 366 -16.49 5.41 11.33
N ALA A 367 -16.79 6.67 11.02
CA ALA A 367 -17.60 7.56 11.88
C ALA A 367 -19.03 7.04 12.16
N HIS A 368 -19.47 6.05 11.40
CA HIS A 368 -20.74 5.36 11.58
C HIS A 368 -20.73 4.37 12.76
N GLU A 369 -19.56 3.97 13.30
CA GLU A 369 -19.49 3.17 14.52
C GLU A 369 -19.96 3.96 15.76
N ARG A 370 -20.07 5.31 15.66
CA ARG A 370 -20.63 6.20 16.70
C ARG A 370 -20.06 5.90 18.10
N SER A 371 -18.74 5.72 18.18
CA SER A 371 -18.09 5.51 19.47
C SER A 371 -18.07 6.81 20.29
N LEU A 372 -18.12 6.70 21.62
CA LEU A 372 -18.02 7.86 22.52
C LEU A 372 -16.76 8.70 22.24
N ASN A 373 -15.62 8.03 21.97
CA ASN A 373 -14.37 8.73 21.65
C ASN A 373 -14.49 9.51 20.34
N THR A 374 -15.12 8.93 19.31
CA THR A 374 -15.33 9.58 18.00
C THR A 374 -16.21 10.82 18.15
N ASP A 375 -17.33 10.71 18.87
CA ASP A 375 -18.26 11.84 19.05
C ASP A 375 -17.62 12.99 19.85
N LEU A 376 -16.90 12.67 20.93
CA LEU A 376 -16.14 13.66 21.69
C LEU A 376 -15.04 14.31 20.84
N LEU A 377 -14.34 13.52 20.04
CA LEU A 377 -13.30 14.00 19.14
C LEU A 377 -13.86 14.96 18.08
N LEU A 378 -15.01 14.62 17.46
CA LEU A 378 -15.69 15.48 16.50
C LEU A 378 -16.12 16.82 17.13
N ALA A 379 -16.59 16.80 18.38
CA ALA A 379 -16.95 18.03 19.10
C ALA A 379 -15.74 18.94 19.32
N LEU A 380 -14.61 18.39 19.78
CA LEU A 380 -13.39 19.18 20.00
C LEU A 380 -12.76 19.69 18.70
N ILE A 381 -12.78 18.88 17.64
CA ILE A 381 -12.26 19.31 16.34
C ILE A 381 -13.13 20.43 15.76
N LYS A 382 -14.46 20.38 15.96
CA LYS A 382 -15.35 21.45 15.49
C LYS A 382 -14.97 22.82 16.07
N GLU A 383 -14.60 22.88 17.35
CA GLU A 383 -14.07 24.09 17.97
C GLU A 383 -12.72 24.49 17.36
N LEU A 384 -11.81 23.53 17.20
CA LEU A 384 -10.48 23.78 16.62
C LEU A 384 -10.52 24.31 15.18
N LEU A 385 -11.48 23.86 14.36
CA LEU A 385 -11.63 24.31 12.98
C LEU A 385 -11.97 25.80 12.87
N ILE A 386 -12.62 26.38 13.88
CA ILE A 386 -12.92 27.82 13.94
C ILE A 386 -11.63 28.61 14.15
N GLU A 387 -10.71 28.09 14.95
CA GLU A 387 -9.42 28.73 15.24
C GLU A 387 -8.38 28.49 14.15
N ARG A 388 -8.42 27.31 13.49
CA ARG A 388 -7.45 26.86 12.49
C ARG A 388 -8.06 26.71 11.10
N GLY A 389 -8.14 27.83 10.37
CA GLY A 389 -8.59 27.86 8.98
C GLY A 389 -7.70 27.08 7.99
N ASP A 390 -6.46 26.78 8.38
CA ASP A 390 -5.51 25.96 7.63
C ASP A 390 -5.76 24.45 7.78
N LEU A 391 -6.37 24.03 8.89
CA LEU A 391 -6.65 22.62 9.19
C LEU A 391 -7.82 22.11 8.34
N ARG A 392 -7.65 20.95 7.71
CA ARG A 392 -8.71 20.24 6.98
C ARG A 392 -9.27 19.06 7.79
N LEU A 393 -10.59 18.88 7.77
CA LEU A 393 -11.27 17.72 8.37
C LEU A 393 -11.99 16.91 7.29
N ILE A 394 -11.75 15.60 7.29
CA ILE A 394 -12.47 14.65 6.44
C ILE A 394 -13.13 13.61 7.33
N ILE A 395 -14.43 13.42 7.18
CA ILE A 395 -15.20 12.45 7.96
C ILE A 395 -15.64 11.33 7.02
N MET A 396 -15.11 10.14 7.24
CA MET A 396 -15.38 8.97 6.41
C MET A 396 -16.42 8.06 7.07
N SER A 397 -17.42 7.66 6.27
CA SER A 397 -18.54 6.83 6.72
C SER A 397 -18.98 5.85 5.63
N ALA A 398 -19.52 4.70 6.04
CA ALA A 398 -20.17 3.75 5.13
C ALA A 398 -21.71 3.96 5.04
N THR A 399 -22.29 4.81 5.91
CA THR A 399 -23.75 4.91 6.05
C THR A 399 -24.30 6.27 5.60
N VAL A 400 -25.62 6.27 5.34
CA VAL A 400 -26.38 7.39 4.77
C VAL A 400 -26.64 8.54 5.77
N ASP A 401 -26.30 8.39 7.07
CA ASP A 401 -26.54 9.43 8.10
C ASP A 401 -25.62 10.67 7.97
N ALA A 402 -25.01 10.87 6.80
CA ALA A 402 -24.14 11.97 6.48
C ALA A 402 -24.85 13.33 6.48
N SER A 403 -26.17 13.39 6.26
CA SER A 403 -26.92 14.64 6.36
C SER A 403 -26.77 15.28 7.74
N LYS A 404 -26.80 14.48 8.82
CA LYS A 404 -26.60 14.98 10.18
C LYS A 404 -25.17 15.47 10.43
N LEU A 405 -24.18 14.76 9.88
CA LEU A 405 -22.78 15.18 9.98
C LEU A 405 -22.53 16.47 9.19
N SER A 406 -23.09 16.58 7.99
CA SER A 406 -23.05 17.79 7.16
C SER A 406 -23.66 18.98 7.89
N GLU A 407 -24.87 18.84 8.42
CA GLU A 407 -25.56 19.88 9.20
C GLU A 407 -24.74 20.27 10.45
N TYR A 408 -24.22 19.29 11.18
CA TYR A 408 -23.40 19.53 12.36
C TYR A 408 -22.11 20.29 12.03
N PHE A 409 -21.45 19.99 10.90
CA PHE A 409 -20.24 20.67 10.44
C PHE A 409 -20.54 21.76 9.41
N PHE A 410 -21.28 22.79 9.84
CA PHE A 410 -21.49 24.03 9.09
C PHE A 410 -22.12 23.86 7.69
N GLY A 411 -22.91 22.80 7.48
CA GLY A 411 -23.49 22.50 6.17
C GLY A 411 -22.46 22.05 5.13
N CYS A 412 -21.37 21.41 5.54
CA CYS A 412 -20.29 20.99 4.64
C CYS A 412 -20.75 19.99 3.57
N ARG A 413 -20.02 19.90 2.46
CA ARG A 413 -20.42 19.04 1.33
C ARG A 413 -20.22 17.57 1.68
N THR A 414 -21.17 16.78 1.21
CA THR A 414 -21.09 15.32 1.24
C THR A 414 -20.67 14.80 -0.14
N PHE A 415 -19.64 13.97 -0.18
CA PHE A 415 -19.13 13.32 -1.39
C PHE A 415 -19.44 11.81 -1.32
N TYR A 416 -19.94 11.23 -2.41
CA TYR A 416 -20.34 9.82 -2.48
C TYR A 416 -19.44 9.07 -3.44
N VAL A 417 -18.75 8.04 -2.94
CA VAL A 417 -18.01 7.05 -3.72
C VAL A 417 -18.91 5.84 -3.88
N LEU A 418 -19.40 5.61 -5.09
CA LEU A 418 -20.23 4.45 -5.40
C LEU A 418 -19.37 3.18 -5.31
N GLY A 419 -19.82 2.19 -4.54
CA GLY A 419 -19.13 0.92 -4.38
C GLY A 419 -19.32 -0.03 -5.57
N ARG A 420 -18.59 -1.15 -5.55
CA ARG A 420 -18.82 -2.26 -6.50
C ARG A 420 -19.89 -3.17 -5.92
N SER A 421 -21.10 -3.13 -6.45
CA SER A 421 -22.12 -4.10 -6.07
C SER A 421 -21.95 -5.40 -6.86
N PHE A 422 -21.29 -6.39 -6.26
CA PHE A 422 -21.39 -7.77 -6.77
C PHE A 422 -22.75 -8.36 -6.37
N PRO A 423 -23.46 -9.05 -7.28
CA PRO A 423 -24.73 -9.70 -6.94
C PRO A 423 -24.48 -10.81 -5.91
N ILE A 424 -25.02 -10.65 -4.71
CA ILE A 424 -24.94 -11.66 -3.64
C ILE A 424 -26.18 -12.55 -3.71
N GLN A 425 -25.98 -13.87 -3.76
CA GLN A 425 -27.09 -14.81 -3.64
C GLN A 425 -27.39 -15.05 -2.16
N ILE A 426 -28.58 -14.64 -1.72
CA ILE A 426 -29.04 -14.88 -0.35
C ILE A 426 -29.81 -16.20 -0.33
N LYS A 427 -29.37 -17.15 0.52
CA LYS A 427 -30.06 -18.41 0.78
C LYS A 427 -30.55 -18.41 2.22
N TYR A 428 -31.86 -18.61 2.42
CA TYR A 428 -32.44 -18.77 3.75
C TYR A 428 -32.55 -20.25 4.06
N VAL A 429 -31.96 -20.67 5.18
CA VAL A 429 -32.02 -22.05 5.67
C VAL A 429 -32.92 -22.07 6.90
N PRO A 430 -34.00 -22.87 6.93
CA PRO A 430 -34.80 -23.05 8.13
C PRO A 430 -33.95 -23.65 9.25
N GLY A 431 -34.09 -23.16 10.48
CA GLY A 431 -33.39 -23.73 11.62
C GLY A 431 -33.95 -25.13 11.92
N ASP A 432 -33.12 -26.17 11.77
CA ASP A 432 -33.46 -27.53 12.20
C ASP A 432 -33.27 -27.64 13.73
N SER A 433 -34.19 -27.06 14.50
CA SER A 433 -34.23 -27.23 15.97
C SER A 433 -34.72 -28.63 16.38
N GLY A 434 -34.56 -29.63 15.51
CA GLY A 434 -35.16 -30.96 15.63
C GLY A 434 -34.15 -32.08 15.48
N GLY A 435 -33.47 -32.43 16.59
CA GLY A 435 -32.95 -33.78 16.80
C GLY A 435 -31.54 -34.08 16.28
N SER A 436 -30.52 -33.72 17.06
CA SER A 436 -29.33 -34.56 17.33
C SER A 436 -28.44 -33.86 18.36
N SER A 437 -28.82 -33.96 19.63
CA SER A 437 -28.05 -33.43 20.75
C SER A 437 -26.91 -34.40 21.11
N GLY A 438 -25.71 -34.13 20.60
CA GLY A 438 -24.53 -34.26 21.45
C GLY A 438 -24.68 -33.32 22.65
N PRO A 439 -24.00 -33.55 23.79
CA PRO A 439 -24.08 -32.65 24.93
C PRO A 439 -23.46 -31.30 24.54
N LEU A 440 -24.29 -30.33 24.18
CA LEU A 440 -23.87 -28.93 24.12
C LEU A 440 -23.71 -28.43 25.56
N PRO A 441 -22.64 -27.71 25.89
CA PRO A 441 -22.57 -26.97 27.14
C PRO A 441 -23.79 -26.03 27.24
N SER A 442 -24.40 -25.90 28.42
CA SER A 442 -25.59 -25.07 28.65
C SER A 442 -25.41 -23.58 28.29
N ALA A 443 -24.18 -23.16 28.02
CA ALA A 443 -23.79 -21.80 27.66
C ALA A 443 -23.72 -21.55 26.13
N ILE A 444 -23.93 -22.57 25.29
CA ILE A 444 -23.81 -22.45 23.83
C ILE A 444 -25.19 -22.63 23.20
N ALA A 445 -25.59 -21.64 22.39
CA ALA A 445 -26.88 -21.67 21.73
C ALA A 445 -26.93 -22.76 20.64
N PRO A 446 -28.09 -23.41 20.41
CA PRO A 446 -28.23 -24.49 19.43
C PRO A 446 -27.77 -24.11 18.02
N TYR A 447 -28.01 -22.86 17.63
CA TYR A 447 -27.68 -22.35 16.31
C TYR A 447 -26.19 -22.38 15.98
N VAL A 448 -25.31 -22.33 16.99
CA VAL A 448 -23.86 -22.36 16.78
C VAL A 448 -23.45 -23.68 16.13
N SER A 449 -24.15 -24.77 16.47
CA SER A 449 -23.98 -26.06 15.82
C SER A 449 -24.43 -26.02 14.36
N ASP A 450 -25.53 -25.33 14.05
CA ASP A 450 -26.03 -25.16 12.68
C ASP A 450 -25.06 -24.33 11.83
N VAL A 451 -24.48 -23.28 12.40
CA VAL A 451 -23.44 -22.47 11.74
C VAL A 451 -22.20 -23.30 11.41
N VAL A 452 -21.73 -24.14 12.34
CA VAL A 452 -20.59 -25.05 12.10
C VAL A 452 -20.92 -26.08 11.02
N LYS A 453 -22.13 -26.66 11.06
CA LYS A 453 -22.61 -27.61 10.05
C LYS A 453 -22.66 -26.96 8.67
N MET A 454 -23.23 -25.76 8.57
CA MET A 454 -23.30 -25.01 7.32
C MET A 454 -21.90 -24.65 6.80
N ALA A 455 -20.98 -24.23 7.66
CA ALA A 455 -19.59 -23.98 7.27
C ALA A 455 -18.93 -25.25 6.69
N MET A 456 -19.24 -26.43 7.26
CA MET A 456 -18.72 -27.70 6.76
C MET A 456 -19.33 -28.07 5.40
N GLU A 457 -20.63 -27.88 5.22
CA GLU A 457 -21.31 -28.12 3.94
C GLU A 457 -20.75 -27.21 2.84
N ILE A 458 -20.60 -25.90 3.13
CA ILE A 458 -19.98 -24.95 2.20
C ILE A 458 -18.54 -25.35 1.87
N HIS A 459 -17.76 -25.78 2.87
CA HIS A 459 -16.38 -26.26 2.67
C HIS A 459 -16.31 -27.44 1.68
N GLN A 460 -17.29 -28.35 1.73
CA GLN A 460 -17.31 -29.57 0.92
C GLN A 460 -17.89 -29.35 -0.49
N VAL A 461 -18.94 -28.54 -0.62
CA VAL A 461 -19.73 -28.42 -1.85
C VAL A 461 -19.28 -27.25 -2.71
N GLU A 462 -18.98 -26.11 -2.09
CA GLU A 462 -18.73 -24.88 -2.82
C GLU A 462 -17.27 -24.79 -3.28
N LYS A 463 -17.05 -24.01 -4.34
CA LYS A 463 -15.71 -23.75 -4.90
C LYS A 463 -14.82 -22.97 -3.91
N GLU A 464 -13.55 -22.80 -4.26
CA GLU A 464 -12.59 -22.03 -3.46
C GLU A 464 -13.13 -20.65 -3.05
N GLY A 465 -12.85 -20.28 -1.81
CA GLY A 465 -13.29 -19.03 -1.18
C GLY A 465 -13.21 -19.13 0.34
N ALA A 466 -13.05 -18.00 1.02
CA ALA A 466 -13.07 -17.97 2.49
C ALA A 466 -14.49 -18.17 3.03
N ILE A 467 -14.63 -18.61 4.28
CA ILE A 467 -15.91 -18.64 4.98
C ILE A 467 -15.79 -17.67 6.16
N LEU A 468 -16.74 -16.75 6.30
CA LEU A 468 -16.86 -15.86 7.44
C LEU A 468 -18.23 -16.08 8.10
N ALA A 469 -18.19 -16.56 9.34
CA ALA A 469 -19.36 -16.91 10.12
C ALA A 469 -19.47 -15.98 11.34
N PHE A 470 -20.61 -15.31 11.49
CA PHE A 470 -20.85 -14.39 12.60
C PHE A 470 -21.51 -15.10 13.77
N LEU A 471 -20.90 -14.99 14.94
CA LEU A 471 -21.35 -15.53 16.22
C LEU A 471 -21.43 -14.41 17.26
N THR A 472 -22.21 -14.60 18.32
CA THR A 472 -22.55 -13.49 19.23
C THR A 472 -21.55 -13.30 20.36
N SER A 473 -20.82 -14.36 20.73
CA SER A 473 -19.89 -14.32 21.86
C SER A 473 -18.55 -15.00 21.58
N GLN A 474 -17.56 -14.64 22.39
CA GLN A 474 -16.25 -15.30 22.38
C GLN A 474 -16.36 -16.82 22.58
N LEU A 475 -17.17 -17.25 23.56
CA LEU A 475 -17.30 -18.66 23.90
C LEU A 475 -17.82 -19.48 22.71
N GLU A 476 -18.77 -18.90 21.96
CA GLU A 476 -19.31 -19.52 20.75
C GLU A 476 -18.26 -19.60 19.64
N VAL A 477 -17.48 -18.51 19.44
CA VAL A 477 -16.40 -18.47 18.45
C VAL A 477 -15.35 -19.53 18.72
N GLU A 478 -14.84 -19.61 19.95
CA GLU A 478 -13.82 -20.58 20.34
C GLU A 478 -14.35 -22.02 20.18
N TRP A 479 -15.58 -22.28 20.64
CA TRP A 479 -16.20 -23.59 20.49
C TRP A 479 -16.41 -23.98 19.02
N ALA A 480 -16.85 -23.05 18.17
CA ALA A 480 -17.04 -23.31 16.75
C ALA A 480 -15.70 -23.65 16.05
N CYS A 481 -14.62 -22.95 16.41
CA CYS A 481 -13.27 -23.27 15.95
C CYS A 481 -12.82 -24.68 16.36
N GLU A 482 -13.10 -25.11 17.59
CA GLU A 482 -12.75 -26.46 18.07
C GLU A 482 -13.54 -27.56 17.36
N LYS A 483 -14.82 -27.31 17.06
CA LYS A 483 -15.72 -28.27 16.41
C LYS A 483 -15.53 -28.35 14.90
N PHE A 484 -15.07 -27.28 14.26
CA PHE A 484 -14.77 -27.28 12.84
C PHE A 484 -13.40 -27.92 12.57
N GLN A 485 -13.39 -29.21 12.22
CA GLN A 485 -12.16 -29.94 11.92
C GLN A 485 -12.14 -30.45 10.48
N SER A 486 -11.16 -30.00 9.70
CA SER A 486 -10.95 -30.45 8.32
C SER A 486 -9.46 -30.29 7.94
N PRO A 487 -8.84 -31.30 7.30
CA PRO A 487 -7.42 -31.24 6.93
C PRO A 487 -7.13 -30.22 5.82
N SER A 488 -8.12 -29.89 4.99
CA SER A 488 -8.04 -28.94 3.88
C SER A 488 -8.57 -27.55 4.23
N ALA A 489 -8.81 -27.27 5.51
CA ALA A 489 -9.22 -25.95 5.98
C ALA A 489 -8.45 -25.53 7.24
N ILE A 490 -8.54 -24.24 7.57
CA ILE A 490 -8.05 -23.68 8.83
C ILE A 490 -9.17 -22.86 9.48
N ALA A 491 -9.55 -23.26 10.68
CA ALA A 491 -10.47 -22.50 11.53
C ALA A 491 -9.69 -21.40 12.27
N LEU A 492 -10.19 -20.17 12.22
CA LEU A 492 -9.59 -18.99 12.86
C LEU A 492 -10.66 -18.25 13.67
N ALA A 493 -10.34 -17.95 14.92
CA ALA A 493 -11.18 -17.14 15.80
C ALA A 493 -10.92 -15.64 15.56
N LEU A 494 -11.97 -14.82 15.61
CA LEU A 494 -11.86 -13.36 15.55
C LEU A 494 -12.81 -12.68 16.55
N HIS A 495 -12.30 -12.40 17.75
CA HIS A 495 -13.02 -11.67 18.80
C HIS A 495 -12.08 -10.74 19.58
N GLY A 496 -12.66 -9.78 20.30
CA GLY A 496 -11.92 -8.66 20.92
C GLY A 496 -10.96 -9.03 22.06
N LYS A 497 -10.99 -10.25 22.59
CA LYS A 497 -10.05 -10.70 23.64
C LYS A 497 -8.75 -11.31 23.12
N LEU A 498 -8.69 -11.64 21.82
CA LEU A 498 -7.46 -12.15 21.21
C LEU A 498 -6.35 -11.11 21.28
N SER A 499 -5.12 -11.57 21.43
CA SER A 499 -3.94 -10.72 21.26
C SER A 499 -3.88 -10.19 19.83
N HIS A 500 -3.14 -9.09 19.63
CA HIS A 500 -3.01 -8.50 18.29
C HIS A 500 -2.39 -9.49 17.28
N GLU A 501 -1.39 -10.26 17.72
CA GLU A 501 -0.74 -11.27 16.88
C GLU A 501 -1.72 -12.35 16.41
N GLU A 502 -2.61 -12.81 17.31
CA GLU A 502 -3.65 -13.78 16.99
C GLU A 502 -4.70 -13.22 16.03
N GLN A 503 -5.16 -11.99 16.24
CA GLN A 503 -6.12 -11.37 15.32
C GLN A 503 -5.50 -11.19 13.93
N CYS A 504 -4.20 -10.90 13.83
CA CYS A 504 -3.52 -10.78 12.54
C CYS A 504 -3.44 -12.10 11.76
N ARG A 505 -3.66 -13.25 12.39
CA ARG A 505 -3.66 -14.56 11.70
C ARG A 505 -4.72 -14.67 10.62
N VAL A 506 -5.81 -13.91 10.69
CA VAL A 506 -6.87 -13.90 9.66
C VAL A 506 -6.39 -13.32 8.32
N PHE A 507 -5.39 -12.44 8.35
CA PHE A 507 -4.82 -11.82 7.14
C PHE A 507 -3.71 -12.66 6.50
N GLN A 508 -3.23 -13.70 7.19
CA GLN A 508 -2.16 -14.54 6.66
C GLN A 508 -2.65 -15.42 5.49
N ASN A 509 -1.71 -15.79 4.63
CA ASN A 509 -1.95 -16.72 3.55
C ASN A 509 -1.68 -18.16 4.01
N TYR A 510 -2.64 -19.05 3.74
CA TYR A 510 -2.56 -20.47 4.06
C TYR A 510 -2.67 -21.30 2.78
N PRO A 511 -1.56 -21.55 2.07
CA PRO A 511 -1.57 -22.24 0.78
C PRO A 511 -2.22 -23.62 0.89
N GLY A 512 -3.11 -23.95 -0.05
CA GLY A 512 -3.78 -25.25 -0.11
C GLY A 512 -4.82 -25.50 0.99
N LYS A 513 -5.17 -24.48 1.82
CA LYS A 513 -6.20 -24.59 2.85
C LYS A 513 -7.26 -23.49 2.70
N ARG A 514 -8.53 -23.86 2.85
CA ARG A 514 -9.64 -22.91 2.95
C ARG A 514 -9.61 -22.18 4.30
N LYS A 515 -9.71 -20.85 4.31
CA LYS A 515 -9.84 -20.07 5.54
C LYS A 515 -11.30 -20.09 6.01
N VAL A 516 -11.54 -20.48 7.26
CA VAL A 516 -12.86 -20.46 7.90
C VAL A 516 -12.75 -19.63 9.17
N ILE A 517 -13.44 -18.50 9.20
CA ILE A 517 -13.28 -17.47 10.20
C ILE A 517 -14.58 -17.37 10.98
N PHE A 518 -14.51 -17.70 12.26
CA PHE A 518 -15.61 -17.50 13.19
C PHE A 518 -15.37 -16.18 13.91
N ALA A 519 -16.27 -15.21 13.71
CA ALA A 519 -16.08 -13.84 14.14
C ALA A 519 -17.26 -13.32 14.93
N THR A 520 -16.98 -12.38 15.83
CA THR A 520 -18.01 -11.48 16.38
C THR A 520 -18.28 -10.32 15.40
N ASN A 521 -19.08 -9.33 15.82
CA ASN A 521 -19.24 -8.06 15.07
C ASN A 521 -17.92 -7.30 14.83
N LEU A 522 -16.79 -7.78 15.37
CA LEU A 522 -15.47 -7.30 15.04
C LEU A 522 -15.13 -7.35 13.54
N ALA A 523 -15.75 -8.26 12.77
CA ALA A 523 -15.54 -8.37 11.32
C ALA A 523 -16.53 -7.58 10.46
N GLU A 524 -17.51 -6.88 11.05
CA GLU A 524 -18.65 -6.31 10.32
C GLU A 524 -18.28 -5.11 9.44
N THR A 525 -17.52 -4.14 9.97
CA THR A 525 -17.36 -2.83 9.31
C THR A 525 -15.91 -2.43 9.03
N SER A 526 -14.95 -2.87 9.85
CA SER A 526 -13.60 -2.25 9.86
C SER A 526 -12.47 -3.13 9.31
N LEU A 527 -12.75 -4.35 8.82
CA LEU A 527 -11.72 -5.27 8.32
C LEU A 527 -12.14 -5.95 7.01
N THR A 528 -11.40 -5.69 5.94
CA THR A 528 -11.51 -6.45 4.69
C THR A 528 -10.52 -7.62 4.73
N ILE A 529 -11.04 -8.84 4.76
CA ILE A 529 -10.21 -10.06 4.77
C ILE A 529 -9.92 -10.46 3.32
N PRO A 530 -8.65 -10.56 2.90
CA PRO A 530 -8.31 -10.88 1.52
C PRO A 530 -8.65 -12.33 1.16
N GLY A 531 -9.36 -12.52 0.05
CA GLY A 531 -9.66 -13.82 -0.55
C GLY A 531 -10.65 -13.72 -1.71
N SER A 532 -10.37 -14.40 -2.83
CA SER A 532 -11.26 -14.48 -3.98
C SER A 532 -12.50 -15.33 -3.64
N GLY A 533 -13.64 -14.68 -3.45
CA GLY A 533 -14.89 -15.35 -3.05
C GLY A 533 -14.98 -15.61 -1.53
N MET A 534 -16.13 -15.29 -0.93
CA MET A 534 -16.39 -15.47 0.49
C MET A 534 -17.84 -15.86 0.70
N TRP A 535 -18.04 -16.82 1.59
CA TRP A 535 -19.35 -17.23 2.04
C TRP A 535 -19.63 -16.62 3.40
N LEU A 536 -20.80 -16.01 3.53
CA LEU A 536 -21.24 -15.36 4.75
C LEU A 536 -22.34 -16.20 5.39
N ILE A 537 -22.12 -16.58 6.65
CA ILE A 537 -23.14 -17.23 7.47
C ILE A 537 -23.62 -16.20 8.49
N LEU A 538 -24.89 -15.79 8.35
CA LEU A 538 -25.53 -14.74 9.13
C LEU A 538 -26.80 -15.29 9.78
N GLU A 539 -26.96 -15.06 11.08
CA GLU A 539 -28.20 -15.39 11.79
C GLU A 539 -28.80 -14.20 12.56
N TRP A 540 -27.96 -13.32 13.11
CA TRP A 540 -28.41 -12.25 14.03
C TRP A 540 -28.35 -10.82 13.50
N LEU A 541 -28.22 -10.61 12.20
CA LEU A 541 -28.27 -9.25 11.63
C LEU A 541 -29.70 -8.87 11.23
N ARG A 542 -30.42 -8.40 12.24
CA ARG A 542 -31.72 -7.75 12.10
C ARG A 542 -31.55 -6.49 11.25
N LYS A 543 -31.84 -6.58 9.94
CA LYS A 543 -32.11 -5.43 9.05
C LYS A 543 -31.07 -4.30 9.08
N ALA A 544 -29.77 -4.62 9.24
CA ALA A 544 -28.71 -3.72 8.82
C ALA A 544 -28.41 -4.02 7.35
N SER A 545 -28.35 -3.00 6.49
CA SER A 545 -27.87 -3.16 5.11
C SER A 545 -26.41 -3.59 5.14
N LEU A 546 -26.15 -4.90 5.20
CA LEU A 546 -24.81 -5.44 4.99
C LEU A 546 -24.49 -5.38 3.51
N ASN A 547 -23.88 -4.28 3.09
CA ASN A 547 -23.07 -4.24 1.88
C ASN A 547 -21.70 -4.83 2.22
N LEU A 548 -21.65 -6.13 2.52
CA LEU A 548 -20.36 -6.84 2.55
C LEU A 548 -19.96 -7.12 1.11
N HIS A 549 -18.97 -6.36 0.63
CA HIS A 549 -18.41 -6.58 -0.69
C HIS A 549 -17.08 -7.29 -0.60
N LEU A 550 -17.08 -8.43 -1.28
CA LEU A 550 -15.93 -9.23 -1.60
C LEU A 550 -15.01 -8.50 -2.56
N VAL A 551 -13.71 -8.45 -2.24
CA VAL A 551 -12.67 -7.96 -3.15
C VAL A 551 -12.11 -9.11 -3.96
#